data_AF-A0A8S1M250-F1
#
_entry.id   AF-A0A8S1M250-F1
#
_cell.length_a   1.000
_cell.length_b   1.000
_cell.length_c   1.000
_cell.angle_alpha   90.00
_cell.angle_beta   90.00
_cell.angle_gamma   90.00
#
_symmetry.space_group_name_H-M   'P 1'
#
loop_
_entity.id
_entity.type
_entity.pdbx_description
1 polymer ?
#
loop_
_entity_poly.entity_id
_entity_poly.type
_entity_poly.pdbx_seq_one_letter_code
_entity_poly.pdbx_strand_id
1 'polypeptide(L)'
;MEHQQYIEKITEERRIRDEQFLRRKLRLLEEEQIKQKSLQQLETLKLLQLKELQDSRRLQSKLNMSFIQLKSDERTQKVKEQNKRVKQLLEQYKKEKQQQEIQQKQLEQEKEQEVKLKLMQIKEKFKLLTTEEIKEHQYKYKKYQQEHQQQLTILRDQKKLQDTYFSQQVQSRLRSRTYQAQIEMMKEEEQKRKKNNDRLRRQIKERFAYDHFVKEHFLPKIFHSIDLTSQTIINQKPNNQMSPIKSDSRVLGNLYLRQIRKLPRRPRIQSQNAADQSSSSTIKRDYLTEIRQHSKKKTPQTPIDIKFQADRLERESKQAYTKCKLKGDQLLMESIKQKMILLEL
;
A
#
# COMPACT_ATOMS: atom_id res chain seq x y z
N MET A 1 -116.65 78.55 138.88
CA MET A 1 -115.28 78.00 138.88
C MET A 1 -115.21 76.66 138.16
N GLU A 2 -116.00 75.65 138.56
CA GLU A 2 -115.93 74.29 137.96
C GLU A 2 -116.29 74.22 136.47
N HIS A 3 -117.25 75.04 135.99
CA HIS A 3 -117.69 74.97 134.60
C HIS A 3 -116.66 75.53 133.59
N GLN A 4 -115.87 76.53 133.99
CA GLN A 4 -114.78 77.08 133.16
C GLN A 4 -113.63 76.08 133.00
N GLN A 5 -113.26 75.39 134.08
CA GLN A 5 -112.23 74.35 134.05
C GLN A 5 -112.61 73.17 133.13
N TYR A 6 -113.91 72.85 133.06
CA TYR A 6 -114.41 71.81 132.15
C TYR A 6 -114.32 72.22 130.67
N ILE A 7 -114.65 73.48 130.35
CA ILE A 7 -114.53 74.01 128.98
C ILE A 7 -113.06 74.05 128.55
N GLU A 8 -112.17 74.54 129.41
CA GLU A 8 -110.72 74.56 129.15
C GLU A 8 -110.21 73.15 128.86
N LYS A 9 -110.59 72.16 129.67
CA LYS A 9 -110.20 70.76 129.49
C LYS A 9 -110.66 70.18 128.13
N ILE A 10 -111.88 70.47 127.69
CA ILE A 10 -112.37 70.02 126.38
C ILE A 10 -111.60 70.70 125.24
N THR A 11 -111.30 71.98 125.37
CA THR A 11 -110.54 72.71 124.34
C THR A 11 -109.08 72.26 124.27
N GLU A 12 -108.48 71.94 125.42
CA GLU A 12 -107.14 71.35 125.52
C GLU A 12 -107.11 69.97 124.86
N GLU A 13 -108.09 69.10 125.15
CA GLU A 13 -108.21 67.77 124.54
C GLU A 13 -108.45 67.81 123.02
N ARG A 14 -109.17 68.82 122.52
CA ARG A 14 -109.31 69.06 121.08
C ARG A 14 -107.99 69.52 120.46
N ARG A 15 -107.30 70.48 121.07
CA ARG A 15 -105.96 70.91 120.60
C ARG A 15 -104.97 69.76 120.56
N ILE A 16 -104.91 68.94 121.61
CA ILE A 16 -104.03 67.78 121.68
C ILE A 16 -104.38 66.77 120.58
N ARG A 17 -105.67 66.52 120.32
CA ARG A 17 -106.10 65.63 119.22
C ARG A 17 -105.71 66.17 117.85
N ASP A 18 -105.94 67.45 117.59
CA ASP A 18 -105.60 68.07 116.32
C ASP A 18 -104.08 68.10 116.10
N GLU A 19 -103.30 68.38 117.15
CA GLU A 19 -101.84 68.34 117.11
C GLU A 19 -101.32 66.92 116.88
N GLN A 20 -101.92 65.91 117.53
CA GLN A 20 -101.59 64.50 117.29
C GLN A 20 -101.94 64.06 115.86
N PHE A 21 -103.07 64.52 115.30
CA PHE A 21 -103.46 64.26 113.92
C PHE A 21 -102.49 64.90 112.93
N LEU A 22 -102.11 66.16 113.14
CA LEU A 22 -101.10 66.86 112.34
C LEU A 22 -99.74 66.16 112.41
N ARG A 23 -99.29 65.75 113.61
CA ARG A 23 -98.04 65.00 113.80
C ARG A 23 -98.07 63.62 113.13
N ARG A 24 -99.22 62.93 113.08
CA ARG A 24 -99.37 61.67 112.34
C ARG A 24 -99.32 61.89 110.84
N LYS A 25 -100.01 62.92 110.33
CA LYS A 25 -99.99 63.26 108.90
C LYS A 25 -98.59 63.65 108.41
N LEU A 26 -97.84 64.41 109.21
CA LEU A 26 -96.45 64.76 108.92
C LEU A 26 -95.54 63.53 108.88
N ARG A 27 -95.66 62.61 109.85
CA ARG A 27 -94.89 61.35 109.85
C ARG A 27 -95.17 60.49 108.61
N LEU A 28 -96.43 60.37 108.18
CA LEU A 28 -96.77 59.61 106.98
C LEU A 28 -96.17 60.24 105.71
N LEU A 29 -96.19 61.58 105.60
CA LEU A 29 -95.54 62.29 104.50
C LEU A 29 -94.02 62.14 104.52
N GLU A 30 -93.39 62.16 105.69
CA GLU A 30 -91.95 61.90 105.85
C GLU A 30 -91.59 60.46 105.44
N GLU A 31 -92.38 59.47 105.86
CA GLU A 31 -92.21 58.06 105.48
C GLU A 31 -92.39 57.84 103.97
N GLU A 32 -93.37 58.49 103.34
CA GLU A 32 -93.57 58.45 101.89
C GLU A 32 -92.40 59.10 101.13
N GLN A 33 -91.89 60.24 101.60
CA GLN A 33 -90.72 60.89 101.01
C GLN A 33 -89.46 60.04 101.15
N ILE A 34 -89.25 59.38 102.29
CA ILE A 34 -88.12 58.48 102.52
C ILE A 34 -88.21 57.28 101.57
N LYS A 35 -89.39 56.68 101.42
CA LYS A 35 -89.62 55.57 100.48
C LYS A 35 -89.36 56.00 99.03
N GLN A 36 -89.87 57.15 98.60
CA GLN A 36 -89.62 57.67 97.25
C GLN A 36 -88.12 57.91 96.99
N LYS A 37 -87.39 58.51 97.95
CA LYS A 37 -85.93 58.69 97.84
C LYS A 37 -85.18 57.37 97.75
N SER A 38 -85.58 56.36 98.53
CA SER A 38 -84.94 55.03 98.49
C SER A 38 -85.14 54.32 97.15
N LEU A 39 -86.32 54.46 96.53
CA LEU A 39 -86.60 53.90 95.20
C LEU A 39 -85.80 54.61 94.11
N GLN A 40 -85.71 55.94 94.16
CA GLN A 40 -84.86 56.72 93.24
C GLN A 40 -83.37 56.36 93.36
N GLN A 41 -82.89 56.09 94.58
CA GLN A 41 -81.52 55.61 94.80
C GLN A 41 -81.31 54.21 94.19
N LEU A 42 -82.28 53.31 94.33
CA LEU A 42 -82.20 51.97 93.72
C LEU A 42 -82.20 52.03 92.19
N GLU A 43 -83.04 52.88 91.59
CA GLU A 43 -83.11 53.08 90.14
C GLU A 43 -81.82 53.67 89.58
N THR A 44 -81.24 54.66 90.25
CA THR A 44 -79.96 55.25 89.85
C THR A 44 -78.81 54.26 89.94
N LEU A 45 -78.76 53.41 90.97
CA LEU A 45 -77.78 52.33 91.09
C LEU A 45 -77.92 51.28 89.97
N LYS A 46 -79.15 50.87 89.65
CA LYS A 46 -79.41 49.94 88.52
C LYS A 46 -78.95 50.53 87.18
N LEU A 47 -79.18 51.83 86.98
CA LEU A 47 -78.83 52.53 85.74
C LEU A 47 -77.30 52.69 85.61
N LEU A 48 -76.60 52.95 86.72
CA LEU A 48 -75.13 52.94 86.79
C LEU A 48 -74.55 51.57 86.44
N GLN A 49 -75.06 50.49 87.06
CA GLN A 49 -74.63 49.11 86.77
C GLN A 49 -74.83 48.75 85.29
N LEU A 50 -75.97 49.11 84.70
CA LEU A 50 -76.24 48.90 83.28
C LEU A 50 -75.25 49.64 82.38
N LYS A 51 -74.90 50.88 82.75
CA LYS A 51 -73.92 51.69 82.02
C LYS A 51 -72.52 51.10 82.10
N GLU A 52 -72.08 50.66 83.28
CA GLU A 52 -70.79 49.99 83.48
C GLU A 52 -70.69 48.68 82.70
N LEU A 53 -71.77 47.89 82.65
CA LEU A 53 -71.84 46.67 81.85
C LEU A 53 -71.76 46.96 80.34
N GLN A 54 -72.40 48.03 79.87
CA GLN A 54 -72.29 48.46 78.47
C GLN A 54 -70.88 48.96 78.14
N ASP A 55 -70.27 49.73 79.03
CA ASP A 55 -68.91 50.24 78.86
C ASP A 55 -67.88 49.10 78.91
N SER A 56 -68.08 48.09 79.76
CA SER A 56 -67.28 46.85 79.77
C SER A 56 -67.39 46.07 78.47
N ARG A 57 -68.61 45.87 77.93
CA ARG A 57 -68.81 45.22 76.62
C ARG A 57 -68.15 46.01 75.49
N ARG A 58 -68.26 47.34 75.51
CA ARG A 58 -67.59 48.21 74.53
C ARG A 58 -66.07 48.10 74.62
N LEU A 59 -65.51 48.06 75.82
CA LEU A 59 -64.08 47.89 76.04
C LEU A 59 -63.61 46.51 75.53
N GLN A 60 -64.34 45.44 75.84
CA GLN A 60 -64.04 44.10 75.35
C GLN A 60 -64.09 44.02 73.83
N SER A 61 -65.08 44.64 73.19
CA SER A 61 -65.16 44.71 71.73
C SER A 61 -63.97 45.46 71.12
N LYS A 62 -63.52 46.56 71.73
CA LYS A 62 -62.33 47.30 71.28
C LYS A 62 -61.07 46.45 71.43
N LEU A 63 -60.89 45.78 72.57
CA LEU A 63 -59.75 44.89 72.81
C LEU A 63 -59.72 43.71 71.82
N ASN A 64 -60.87 43.10 71.52
CA ASN A 64 -60.96 42.03 70.53
C ASN A 64 -60.58 42.52 69.12
N MET A 65 -61.03 43.71 68.73
CA MET A 65 -60.63 44.31 67.44
C MET A 65 -59.13 44.57 67.37
N SER A 66 -58.54 45.14 68.43
CA SER A 66 -57.09 45.35 68.52
C SER A 66 -56.32 44.03 68.48
N PHE A 67 -56.80 42.98 69.14
CA PHE A 67 -56.19 41.66 69.11
C PHE A 67 -56.22 41.03 67.71
N ILE A 68 -57.36 41.15 67.01
CA ILE A 68 -57.51 40.66 65.63
C ILE A 68 -56.53 41.40 64.70
N GLN A 69 -56.42 42.73 64.84
CA GLN A 69 -55.47 43.54 64.06
C GLN A 69 -54.01 43.17 64.34
N LEU A 70 -53.63 43.03 65.60
CA LEU A 70 -52.30 42.56 65.98
C LEU A 70 -51.97 41.20 65.36
N LYS A 71 -52.91 40.25 65.37
CA LYS A 71 -52.74 38.94 64.75
C LYS A 71 -52.66 39.00 63.22
N SER A 72 -53.42 39.87 62.56
CA SER A 72 -53.31 40.07 61.11
C SER A 72 -51.98 40.71 60.73
N ASP A 73 -51.50 41.66 61.53
CA ASP A 73 -50.23 42.36 61.29
C ASP A 73 -49.05 41.42 61.50
N GLU A 74 -49.06 40.60 62.56
CA GLU A 74 -48.05 39.53 62.79
C GLU A 74 -47.99 38.55 61.61
N ARG A 75 -49.15 38.10 61.10
CA ARG A 75 -49.20 37.20 59.93
C ARG A 75 -48.63 37.87 58.70
N THR A 76 -48.98 39.14 58.47
CA THR A 76 -48.50 39.92 57.32
C THR A 76 -47.00 40.15 57.38
N GLN A 77 -46.44 40.43 58.56
CA GLN A 77 -45.00 40.54 58.77
C GLN A 77 -44.28 39.22 58.50
N LYS A 78 -44.79 38.09 59.01
CA LYS A 78 -44.22 36.76 58.74
C LYS A 78 -44.19 36.43 57.25
N VAL A 79 -45.26 36.72 56.51
CA VAL A 79 -45.31 36.52 55.05
C VAL A 79 -44.31 37.42 54.33
N LYS A 80 -44.17 38.69 54.75
CA LYS A 80 -43.17 39.62 54.18
C LYS A 80 -41.74 39.11 54.40
N GLU A 81 -41.42 38.60 55.60
CA GLU A 81 -40.12 38.03 55.90
C GLU A 81 -39.84 36.74 55.11
N GLN A 82 -40.80 35.84 55.02
CA GLN A 82 -40.68 34.63 54.19
C GLN A 82 -40.44 34.97 52.73
N ASN A 83 -41.20 35.92 52.17
CA ASN A 83 -41.02 36.38 50.80
C ASN A 83 -39.64 37.02 50.59
N LYS A 84 -39.12 37.76 51.58
CA LYS A 84 -37.76 38.33 51.52
C LYS A 84 -36.71 37.22 51.48
N ARG A 85 -36.84 36.17 52.31
CA ARG A 85 -35.94 35.01 52.31
C ARG A 85 -36.00 34.25 50.99
N VAL A 86 -37.19 34.01 50.44
CA VAL A 86 -37.36 33.35 49.13
C VAL A 86 -36.70 34.15 48.01
N LYS A 87 -36.86 35.48 47.99
CA LYS A 87 -36.18 36.34 47.01
C LYS A 87 -34.66 36.25 47.12
N GLN A 88 -34.12 36.27 48.34
CA GLN A 88 -32.68 36.12 48.57
C GLN A 88 -32.15 34.75 48.11
N LEU A 89 -32.86 33.66 48.41
CA LEU A 89 -32.51 32.32 47.96
C LEU A 89 -32.56 32.18 46.42
N LEU A 90 -33.57 32.77 45.77
CA LEU A 90 -33.67 32.78 44.32
C LEU A 90 -32.52 33.57 43.67
N GLU A 91 -32.09 34.67 44.29
CA GLU A 91 -30.96 35.46 43.79
C GLU A 91 -29.62 34.73 43.97
N GLN A 92 -29.42 34.04 45.11
CA GLN A 92 -28.27 33.17 45.33
C GLN A 92 -28.22 32.03 44.31
N TYR A 93 -29.34 31.33 44.10
CA TYR A 93 -29.43 30.26 43.10
C TYR A 93 -29.10 30.75 41.68
N LYS A 94 -29.57 31.95 41.31
CA LYS A 94 -29.21 32.55 40.01
C LYS A 94 -27.71 32.83 39.90
N LYS A 95 -27.07 33.34 40.95
CA LYS A 95 -25.61 33.59 40.97
C LYS A 95 -24.81 32.29 40.92
N GLU A 96 -25.20 31.27 41.67
CA GLU A 96 -24.58 29.94 41.64
C GLU A 96 -24.69 29.31 40.25
N LYS A 97 -25.88 29.37 39.63
CA LYS A 97 -26.08 28.86 38.27
C LYS A 97 -25.18 29.58 37.25
N GLN A 98 -25.07 30.90 37.35
CA GLN A 98 -24.17 31.68 36.49
C GLN A 98 -22.69 31.30 36.71
N GLN A 99 -22.26 31.09 37.96
CA GLN A 99 -20.90 30.62 38.24
C GLN A 99 -20.64 29.22 37.69
N GLN A 100 -21.60 28.29 37.79
CA GLN A 100 -21.48 26.95 37.21
C GLN A 100 -21.37 27.00 35.68
N GLU A 101 -22.17 27.84 35.01
CA GLU A 101 -22.07 28.05 33.57
C GLU A 101 -20.71 28.64 33.15
N ILE A 102 -20.17 29.58 33.93
CA ILE A 102 -18.83 30.15 33.67
C ILE A 102 -17.75 29.10 33.86
N GLN A 103 -17.80 28.31 34.94
CA GLN A 103 -16.84 27.23 35.20
C GLN A 103 -16.88 26.15 34.11
N GLN A 104 -18.07 25.75 33.64
CA GLN A 104 -18.20 24.79 32.53
C GLN A 104 -17.57 25.33 31.25
N LYS A 105 -17.83 26.59 30.89
CA LYS A 105 -17.24 27.21 29.69
C LYS A 105 -15.71 27.30 29.78
N GLN A 106 -15.16 27.61 30.95
CA GLN A 106 -13.70 27.63 31.16
C GLN A 106 -13.10 26.23 30.97
N LEU A 107 -13.75 25.20 31.54
CA LEU A 107 -13.30 23.81 31.44
C LEU A 107 -13.40 23.27 30.00
N GLU A 108 -14.43 23.66 29.25
CA GLU A 108 -14.53 23.37 27.81
C GLU A 108 -13.41 24.04 27.00
N GLN A 109 -13.09 25.31 27.29
CA GLN A 109 -12.00 26.02 26.62
C GLN A 109 -10.64 25.39 26.91
N GLU A 110 -10.37 24.98 28.16
CA GLU A 110 -9.14 24.27 28.52
C GLU A 110 -9.01 22.93 27.77
N LYS A 111 -10.09 22.14 27.72
CA LYS A 111 -10.13 20.89 26.94
C LYS A 111 -9.87 21.13 25.46
N GLU A 112 -10.47 22.17 24.87
CA GLU A 112 -10.26 22.48 23.45
C GLU A 112 -8.80 22.91 23.19
N GLN A 113 -8.19 23.68 24.08
CA GLN A 113 -6.77 24.07 23.99
C GLN A 113 -5.84 22.85 24.12
N GLU A 114 -6.12 21.93 25.04
CA GLU A 114 -5.35 20.69 25.21
C GLU A 114 -5.42 19.83 23.94
N VAL A 115 -6.61 19.69 23.34
CA VAL A 115 -6.79 18.97 22.08
C VAL A 115 -6.02 19.64 20.94
N LYS A 116 -6.05 20.98 20.84
CA LYS A 116 -5.27 21.73 19.84
C LYS A 116 -3.76 21.51 19.99
N LEU A 117 -3.24 21.54 21.22
CA LEU A 117 -1.83 21.27 21.51
C LEU A 117 -1.45 19.84 21.12
N LYS A 118 -2.25 18.83 21.50
CA LYS A 118 -2.01 17.43 21.11
C LYS A 118 -2.02 17.26 19.59
N LEU A 119 -2.96 17.89 18.88
CA LEU A 119 -3.01 17.85 17.42
C LEU A 119 -1.78 18.49 16.77
N MET A 120 -1.25 19.60 17.31
CA MET A 120 0.00 20.19 16.82
C MET A 120 1.20 19.25 17.03
N GLN A 121 1.33 18.67 18.22
CA GLN A 121 2.39 17.70 18.51
C GLN A 121 2.32 16.49 17.58
N ILE A 122 1.12 15.99 17.28
CA ILE A 122 0.92 14.90 16.31
C ILE A 122 1.39 15.35 14.92
N LYS A 123 0.97 16.53 14.44
CA LYS A 123 1.38 17.07 13.14
C LYS A 123 2.91 17.20 13.02
N GLU A 124 3.57 17.68 14.06
CA GLU A 124 5.04 17.79 14.10
C GLU A 124 5.72 16.42 14.04
N LYS A 125 5.24 15.44 14.83
CA LYS A 125 5.76 14.07 14.79
C LYS A 125 5.60 13.43 13.41
N PHE A 126 4.45 13.57 12.76
CA PHE A 126 4.22 13.07 11.41
C PHE A 126 5.12 13.77 10.36
N LYS A 127 5.33 15.08 10.49
CA LYS A 127 6.25 15.82 9.62
C LYS A 127 7.70 15.33 9.76
N LEU A 128 8.15 15.04 10.98
CA LEU A 128 9.50 14.50 11.22
C LEU A 128 9.66 13.09 10.65
N LEU A 129 8.72 12.18 10.97
CA LEU A 129 8.72 10.79 10.49
C LEU A 129 8.76 10.74 8.96
N THR A 130 7.89 11.49 8.28
CA THR A 130 7.88 11.54 6.82
C THR A 130 9.20 12.03 6.24
N THR A 131 9.87 13.02 6.84
CA THR A 131 11.14 13.52 6.28
C THR A 131 12.33 12.60 6.52
N GLU A 132 12.42 11.93 7.67
CA GLU A 132 13.54 11.04 7.99
C GLU A 132 13.41 9.70 7.28
N GLU A 133 12.23 9.08 7.31
CA GLU A 133 11.99 7.81 6.62
C GLU A 133 12.16 7.96 5.10
N ILE A 134 11.64 9.05 4.51
CA ILE A 134 11.84 9.32 3.08
C ILE A 134 13.33 9.50 2.76
N LYS A 135 14.09 10.22 3.60
CA LYS A 135 15.54 10.37 3.40
C LYS A 135 16.28 9.04 3.49
N GLU A 136 15.94 8.19 4.46
CA GLU A 136 16.56 6.87 4.62
C GLU A 136 16.22 5.95 3.44
N HIS A 137 14.97 5.93 2.98
CA HIS A 137 14.55 5.17 1.81
C HIS A 137 15.21 5.69 0.52
N GLN A 138 15.31 7.00 0.34
CA GLN A 138 16.02 7.60 -0.80
C GLN A 138 17.51 7.22 -0.80
N TYR A 139 18.15 7.24 0.37
CA TYR A 139 19.54 6.82 0.51
C TYR A 139 19.73 5.33 0.18
N LYS A 140 18.89 4.45 0.75
CA LYS A 140 18.91 3.00 0.46
C LYS A 140 18.71 2.73 -1.03
N TYR A 141 17.74 3.40 -1.66
CA TYR A 141 17.49 3.26 -3.09
C TYR A 141 18.68 3.70 -3.95
N LYS A 142 19.28 4.85 -3.63
CA LYS A 142 20.46 5.37 -4.35
C LYS A 142 21.66 4.42 -4.21
N LYS A 143 21.88 3.87 -3.02
CA LYS A 143 22.93 2.88 -2.76
C LYS A 143 22.70 1.60 -3.59
N TYR A 144 21.48 1.07 -3.57
CA TYR A 144 21.11 -0.10 -4.38
C TYR A 144 21.33 0.14 -5.88
N GLN A 145 20.96 1.34 -6.37
CA GLN A 145 21.15 1.71 -7.77
C GLN A 145 22.64 1.75 -8.17
N GLN A 146 23.51 2.27 -7.29
CA GLN A 146 24.96 2.27 -7.49
C GLN A 146 25.55 0.86 -7.49
N GLU A 147 25.16 0.01 -6.53
CA GLU A 147 25.60 -1.39 -6.45
C GLU A 147 25.21 -2.18 -7.70
N HIS A 148 23.96 -2.02 -8.17
CA HIS A 148 23.49 -2.67 -9.39
C HIS A 148 24.26 -2.18 -10.64
N GLN A 149 24.58 -0.88 -10.72
CA GLN A 149 25.38 -0.35 -11.82
C GLN A 149 26.82 -0.89 -11.81
N GLN A 150 27.42 -1.05 -10.64
CA GLN A 150 28.74 -1.69 -10.49
C GLN A 150 28.70 -3.16 -10.94
N GLN A 151 27.69 -3.92 -10.52
CA GLN A 151 27.51 -5.31 -10.94
C GLN A 151 27.36 -5.45 -12.47
N LEU A 152 26.56 -4.58 -13.10
CA LEU A 152 26.44 -4.56 -14.56
C LEU A 152 27.77 -4.24 -15.26
N THR A 153 28.60 -3.38 -14.67
CA THR A 153 29.91 -3.02 -15.21
C THR A 153 30.85 -4.23 -15.15
N ILE A 154 30.91 -4.91 -13.99
CA ILE A 154 31.69 -6.14 -13.81
C ILE A 154 31.28 -7.21 -14.83
N LEU A 155 29.97 -7.44 -15.01
CA LEU A 155 29.47 -8.42 -15.98
C LEU A 155 29.84 -8.07 -17.43
N ARG A 156 29.80 -6.78 -17.80
CA ARG A 156 30.24 -6.32 -19.12
C ARG A 156 31.72 -6.57 -19.35
N ASP A 157 32.55 -6.33 -18.35
CA ASP A 157 33.99 -6.55 -18.46
C ASP A 157 34.36 -8.03 -18.50
N GLN A 158 33.69 -8.87 -17.71
CA GLN A 158 33.81 -10.34 -17.80
C GLN A 158 33.43 -10.85 -19.19
N LYS A 159 32.33 -10.34 -19.77
CA LYS A 159 31.92 -10.71 -21.13
C LYS A 159 32.97 -10.28 -22.17
N LYS A 160 33.49 -9.06 -22.08
CA LYS A 160 34.56 -8.58 -22.98
C LYS A 160 35.82 -9.45 -22.88
N LEU A 161 36.23 -9.83 -21.67
CA LEU A 161 37.34 -10.76 -21.44
C LEU A 161 37.07 -12.12 -22.09
N GLN A 162 35.87 -12.67 -21.91
CA GLN A 162 35.49 -13.94 -22.53
C GLN A 162 35.52 -13.85 -24.07
N ASP A 163 34.99 -12.77 -24.65
CA ASP A 163 34.99 -12.52 -26.08
C ASP A 163 36.41 -12.36 -26.64
N THR A 164 37.32 -11.69 -25.91
CA THR A 164 38.73 -11.59 -26.32
C THR A 164 39.46 -12.92 -26.22
N TYR A 165 39.26 -13.70 -25.16
CA TYR A 165 39.82 -15.06 -25.05
C TYR A 165 39.33 -15.97 -26.19
N PHE A 166 38.02 -15.93 -26.49
CA PHE A 166 37.45 -16.70 -27.58
C PHE A 166 38.04 -16.27 -28.94
N SER A 167 38.13 -14.96 -29.20
CA SER A 167 38.75 -14.42 -30.42
C SER A 167 40.21 -14.87 -30.56
N GLN A 168 41.00 -14.80 -29.50
CA GLN A 168 42.40 -15.26 -29.52
C GLN A 168 42.51 -16.77 -29.79
N GLN A 169 41.63 -17.59 -29.20
CA GLN A 169 41.59 -19.03 -29.47
C GLN A 169 41.23 -19.33 -30.93
N VAL A 170 40.23 -18.63 -31.49
CA VAL A 170 39.85 -18.78 -32.91
C VAL A 170 41.01 -18.38 -33.82
N GLN A 171 41.65 -17.23 -33.57
CA GLN A 171 42.81 -16.78 -34.34
C GLN A 171 44.01 -17.74 -34.24
N SER A 172 44.26 -18.33 -33.07
CA SER A 172 45.32 -19.33 -32.89
C SER A 172 45.03 -20.61 -33.69
N ARG A 173 43.79 -21.12 -33.62
CA ARG A 173 43.35 -22.28 -34.41
C ARG A 173 43.45 -22.03 -35.92
N LEU A 174 43.05 -20.84 -36.38
CA LEU A 174 43.19 -20.46 -37.78
C LEU A 174 44.65 -20.42 -38.21
N ARG A 175 45.54 -19.79 -37.43
CA ARG A 175 46.99 -19.75 -37.69
C ARG A 175 47.61 -21.15 -37.76
N SER A 176 47.24 -22.03 -36.83
CA SER A 176 47.72 -23.42 -36.81
C SER A 176 47.25 -24.19 -38.06
N ARG A 177 45.98 -24.07 -38.45
CA ARG A 177 45.46 -24.70 -39.68
C ARG A 177 46.13 -24.17 -40.94
N THR A 178 46.35 -22.85 -41.04
CA THR A 178 47.06 -22.27 -42.19
C THR A 178 48.50 -22.74 -42.28
N TYR A 179 49.19 -22.84 -41.13
CA TYR A 179 50.56 -23.35 -41.09
C TYR A 179 50.62 -24.82 -41.48
N GLN A 180 49.69 -25.64 -40.99
CA GLN A 180 49.59 -27.04 -41.38
C GLN A 180 49.32 -27.21 -42.88
N ALA A 181 48.39 -26.43 -43.44
CA ALA A 181 48.11 -26.42 -44.87
C ALA A 181 49.35 -26.01 -45.70
N GLN A 182 50.14 -25.04 -45.24
CA GLN A 182 51.41 -24.67 -45.89
C GLN A 182 52.43 -25.81 -45.87
N ILE A 183 52.57 -26.51 -44.74
CA ILE A 183 53.43 -27.70 -44.66
C ILE A 183 52.96 -28.79 -45.62
N GLU A 184 51.65 -29.05 -45.68
CA GLU A 184 51.08 -30.05 -46.59
C GLU A 184 51.34 -29.70 -48.06
N MET A 185 51.15 -28.42 -48.45
CA MET A 185 51.50 -27.95 -49.80
C MET A 185 52.98 -28.14 -50.13
N MET A 186 53.88 -27.82 -49.19
CA MET A 186 55.33 -28.03 -49.39
C MET A 186 55.67 -29.51 -49.56
N LYS A 187 55.06 -30.40 -48.75
CA LYS A 187 55.24 -31.86 -48.88
C LYS A 187 54.71 -32.37 -50.21
N GLU A 188 53.54 -31.90 -50.65
CA GLU A 188 53.00 -32.26 -51.97
C GLU A 188 53.91 -31.79 -53.11
N GLU A 189 54.45 -30.58 -53.03
CA GLU A 189 55.37 -30.05 -54.04
C GLU A 189 56.68 -30.87 -54.07
N GLU A 190 57.23 -31.23 -52.91
CA GLU A 190 58.42 -32.07 -52.82
C GLU A 190 58.16 -33.47 -53.40
N GLN A 191 56.99 -34.07 -53.14
CA GLN A 191 56.59 -35.32 -53.78
C GLN A 191 56.45 -35.20 -55.30
N LYS A 192 55.89 -34.08 -55.80
CA LYS A 192 55.83 -33.81 -57.25
C LYS A 192 57.22 -33.70 -57.85
N ARG A 193 58.17 -33.03 -57.18
CA ARG A 193 59.58 -32.95 -57.60
C ARG A 193 60.24 -34.33 -57.63
N LYS A 194 60.04 -35.17 -56.60
CA LYS A 194 60.55 -36.56 -56.55
C LYS A 194 59.99 -37.40 -57.71
N LYS A 195 58.67 -37.38 -57.91
CA LYS A 195 58.02 -38.08 -59.05
C LYS A 195 58.56 -37.62 -60.41
N ASN A 196 58.83 -36.32 -60.56
CA ASN A 196 59.39 -35.79 -61.81
C ASN A 196 60.85 -36.25 -62.03
N ASN A 197 61.67 -36.22 -60.99
CA ASN A 197 63.03 -36.74 -61.03
C ASN A 197 63.07 -38.24 -61.35
N ASP A 198 62.19 -39.04 -60.76
CA ASP A 198 62.08 -40.47 -61.05
C ASP A 198 61.64 -40.72 -62.50
N ARG A 199 60.71 -39.90 -63.01
CA ARG A 199 60.29 -39.95 -64.41
C ARG A 199 61.46 -39.63 -65.35
N LEU A 200 62.24 -38.59 -65.05
CA LEU A 200 63.42 -38.22 -65.84
C LEU A 200 64.47 -39.33 -65.82
N ARG A 201 64.74 -39.93 -64.65
CA ARG A 201 65.64 -41.09 -64.53
C ARG A 201 65.19 -42.28 -65.38
N ARG A 202 63.89 -42.58 -65.40
CA ARG A 202 63.36 -43.65 -66.27
C ARG A 202 63.55 -43.33 -67.74
N GLN A 203 63.23 -42.10 -68.17
CA GLN A 203 63.43 -41.67 -69.56
C GLN A 203 64.91 -41.75 -69.98
N ILE A 204 65.84 -41.36 -69.11
CA ILE A 204 67.28 -41.49 -69.35
C ILE A 204 67.66 -42.98 -69.48
N LYS A 205 67.19 -43.84 -68.57
CA LYS A 205 67.47 -45.28 -68.61
C LYS A 205 66.91 -45.95 -69.87
N GLU A 206 65.68 -45.61 -70.25
CA GLU A 206 65.04 -46.08 -71.50
C GLU A 206 65.81 -45.61 -72.72
N ARG A 207 66.31 -44.37 -72.72
CA ARG A 207 67.16 -43.84 -73.80
C ARG A 207 68.49 -44.59 -73.90
N PHE A 208 69.17 -44.85 -72.79
CA PHE A 208 70.40 -45.66 -72.80
C PHE A 208 70.14 -47.10 -73.25
N ALA A 209 69.03 -47.70 -72.84
CA ALA A 209 68.64 -49.03 -73.31
C ALA A 209 68.35 -49.05 -74.82
N TYR A 210 67.68 -48.03 -75.33
CA TYR A 210 67.45 -47.85 -76.77
C TYR A 210 68.77 -47.66 -77.53
N ASP A 211 69.67 -46.81 -77.04
CA ASP A 211 70.99 -46.60 -77.65
C ASP A 211 71.81 -47.90 -77.65
N HIS A 212 71.73 -48.70 -76.58
CA HIS A 212 72.36 -50.03 -76.52
C HIS A 212 71.75 -50.99 -77.54
N PHE A 213 70.43 -51.04 -77.64
CA PHE A 213 69.70 -51.86 -78.63
C PHE A 213 70.08 -51.46 -80.07
N VAL A 214 70.19 -50.16 -80.36
CA VAL A 214 70.66 -49.65 -81.66
C VAL A 214 72.12 -50.07 -81.91
N LYS A 215 72.98 -49.96 -80.89
CA LYS A 215 74.38 -50.40 -80.98
C LYS A 215 74.55 -51.90 -81.22
N GLU A 216 73.70 -52.75 -80.65
CA GLU A 216 73.83 -54.20 -80.80
C GLU A 216 73.11 -54.77 -82.02
N HIS A 217 72.03 -54.14 -82.48
CA HIS A 217 71.20 -54.75 -83.54
C HIS A 217 71.20 -53.98 -84.85
N PHE A 218 71.50 -52.68 -84.84
CA PHE A 218 71.54 -51.86 -86.05
C PHE A 218 72.96 -51.56 -86.51
N LEU A 219 73.85 -51.15 -85.61
CA LEU A 219 75.23 -50.84 -86.00
C LEU A 219 75.99 -52.04 -86.60
N PRO A 220 75.87 -53.29 -86.10
CA PRO A 220 76.56 -54.43 -86.70
C PRO A 220 76.02 -54.74 -88.10
N LYS A 221 74.74 -54.46 -88.36
CA LYS A 221 74.14 -54.57 -89.70
C LYS A 221 74.63 -53.48 -90.65
N ILE A 222 74.91 -52.28 -90.13
CA ILE A 222 75.54 -51.21 -90.92
C ILE A 222 76.98 -51.60 -91.26
N PHE A 223 77.78 -52.09 -90.29
CA PHE A 223 79.14 -52.58 -90.54
C PHE A 223 79.17 -53.79 -91.50
N HIS A 224 78.26 -54.76 -91.35
CA HIS A 224 78.14 -55.89 -92.30
C HIS A 224 77.68 -55.44 -93.69
N SER A 225 76.85 -54.40 -93.81
CA SER A 225 76.48 -53.86 -95.13
C SER A 225 77.62 -53.07 -95.80
N ILE A 226 78.54 -52.48 -95.02
CA ILE A 226 79.75 -51.83 -95.53
C ILE A 226 80.79 -52.89 -95.97
N ASP A 227 80.92 -54.00 -95.25
CA ASP A 227 81.79 -55.11 -95.64
C ASP A 227 81.28 -55.91 -96.86
N LEU A 228 79.96 -56.09 -97.02
CA LEU A 228 79.37 -56.75 -98.20
C LEU A 228 79.44 -55.88 -99.47
N THR A 229 79.37 -54.56 -99.33
CA THR A 229 79.54 -53.63 -100.46
C THR A 229 81.00 -53.45 -100.84
N SER A 230 81.93 -53.49 -99.88
CA SER A 230 83.37 -53.45 -100.20
C SER A 230 83.89 -54.77 -100.80
N GLN A 231 83.25 -55.92 -100.53
CA GLN A 231 83.57 -57.19 -101.22
C GLN A 231 82.92 -57.37 -102.60
N THR A 232 81.97 -56.52 -103.00
CA THR A 232 81.36 -56.59 -104.35
C THR A 232 81.89 -55.53 -105.33
N ILE A 233 82.71 -54.58 -104.86
CA ILE A 233 83.35 -53.58 -105.74
C ILE A 233 84.62 -54.13 -106.44
N ILE A 234 85.22 -55.22 -105.93
CA ILE A 234 86.39 -55.86 -106.54
C ILE A 234 85.92 -57.10 -107.33
N ASN A 235 85.29 -56.85 -108.48
CA ASN A 235 85.09 -57.74 -109.63
C ASN A 235 83.69 -57.56 -110.24
N GLN A 236 83.46 -56.43 -110.92
CA GLN A 236 82.63 -56.43 -112.11
C GLN A 236 82.94 -55.23 -113.01
N LYS A 237 83.26 -55.56 -114.26
CA LYS A 237 83.66 -54.66 -115.35
C LYS A 237 82.54 -53.66 -115.71
N PRO A 238 82.89 -52.51 -116.29
CA PRO A 238 81.93 -51.44 -116.55
C PRO A 238 81.07 -51.80 -117.76
N ASN A 239 79.75 -51.67 -117.63
CA ASN A 239 78.90 -51.47 -118.78
C ASN A 239 77.83 -50.43 -118.46
N ASN A 240 77.94 -49.30 -119.15
CA ASN A 240 76.98 -48.22 -119.22
C ASN A 240 75.64 -48.75 -119.76
N GLN A 241 74.53 -48.51 -119.05
CA GLN A 241 73.33 -47.86 -119.60
C GLN A 241 72.50 -47.29 -118.44
N MET A 242 72.21 -45.98 -118.52
CA MET A 242 71.21 -45.32 -117.68
C MET A 242 69.79 -45.72 -118.10
N SER A 243 68.90 -45.94 -117.13
CA SER A 243 67.53 -45.43 -117.19
C SER A 243 66.86 -45.44 -115.79
N PRO A 244 65.84 -44.58 -115.54
CA PRO A 244 65.58 -44.04 -114.21
C PRO A 244 64.27 -44.52 -113.54
N ILE A 245 64.31 -44.50 -112.20
CA ILE A 245 63.25 -44.17 -111.22
C ILE A 245 61.86 -44.83 -111.40
N LYS A 246 61.37 -45.56 -110.39
CA LYS A 246 60.04 -45.32 -109.76
C LYS A 246 60.02 -45.66 -108.27
N SER A 247 59.65 -44.65 -107.49
CA SER A 247 59.48 -44.61 -106.04
C SER A 247 58.07 -45.03 -105.63
N ASP A 248 57.92 -46.14 -104.90
CA ASP A 248 56.65 -46.50 -104.26
C ASP A 248 56.62 -46.05 -102.79
N SER A 249 56.53 -44.73 -102.60
CA SER A 249 56.32 -44.07 -101.31
C SER A 249 54.89 -44.22 -100.75
N ARG A 250 54.04 -45.07 -101.36
CA ARG A 250 52.63 -45.25 -100.95
C ARG A 250 52.37 -46.41 -100.01
N VAL A 251 53.29 -47.37 -99.87
CA VAL A 251 53.05 -48.57 -99.04
C VAL A 251 53.46 -48.36 -97.56
N LEU A 252 54.41 -47.46 -97.28
CA LEU A 252 54.83 -47.18 -95.90
C LEU A 252 53.90 -46.24 -95.12
N GLY A 253 53.10 -45.39 -95.80
CA GLY A 253 52.25 -44.40 -95.11
C GLY A 253 51.04 -44.99 -94.37
N ASN A 254 50.53 -46.15 -94.79
CA ASN A 254 49.29 -46.72 -94.25
C ASN A 254 49.47 -47.70 -93.09
N LEU A 255 50.68 -48.22 -92.87
CA LEU A 255 51.00 -49.11 -91.74
C LEU A 255 51.12 -48.33 -90.42
N TYR A 256 51.66 -47.12 -90.45
CA TYR A 256 51.81 -46.28 -89.25
C TYR A 256 50.49 -45.65 -88.77
N LEU A 257 49.55 -45.34 -89.67
CA LEU A 257 48.26 -44.74 -89.30
C LEU A 257 47.27 -45.73 -88.66
N ARG A 258 47.42 -47.04 -88.89
CA ARG A 258 46.57 -48.06 -88.24
C ARG A 258 46.96 -48.36 -86.78
N GLN A 259 48.18 -48.00 -86.36
CA GLN A 259 48.65 -48.24 -84.98
C GLN A 259 48.23 -47.14 -84.00
N ILE A 260 47.83 -45.95 -84.47
CA ILE A 260 47.41 -44.82 -83.62
C ILE A 260 45.95 -44.99 -83.10
N ARG A 261 45.15 -45.91 -83.68
CA ARG A 261 43.73 -46.11 -83.31
C ARG A 261 43.50 -47.12 -82.17
N LYS A 262 44.53 -47.61 -81.48
CA LYS A 262 44.41 -48.53 -80.34
C LYS A 262 45.04 -48.01 -79.04
N LEU A 263 44.89 -46.72 -78.76
CA LEU A 263 45.17 -46.19 -77.42
C LEU A 263 43.87 -46.11 -76.61
N PRO A 264 43.84 -46.61 -75.37
CA PRO A 264 42.66 -46.52 -74.51
C PRO A 264 42.33 -45.03 -74.24
N ARG A 265 41.06 -44.67 -74.43
CA ARG A 265 40.56 -43.32 -74.16
C ARG A 265 40.72 -43.01 -72.66
N ARG A 266 41.20 -41.80 -72.33
CA ARG A 266 41.29 -41.26 -70.95
C ARG A 266 39.98 -41.53 -70.18
N PRO A 267 40.03 -41.99 -68.92
CA PRO A 267 38.85 -42.05 -68.09
C PRO A 267 38.31 -40.62 -67.87
N ARG A 268 37.03 -40.45 -68.17
CA ARG A 268 36.27 -39.21 -67.97
C ARG A 268 36.08 -39.02 -66.47
N ILE A 269 36.56 -37.91 -65.91
CA ILE A 269 36.33 -37.53 -64.51
C ILE A 269 34.81 -37.40 -64.34
N GLN A 270 34.19 -38.35 -63.63
CA GLN A 270 32.84 -38.19 -63.10
C GLN A 270 32.98 -37.44 -61.77
N SER A 271 32.53 -36.18 -61.74
CA SER A 271 32.30 -35.46 -60.50
C SER A 271 31.11 -36.08 -59.77
N GLN A 272 31.38 -37.06 -58.90
CA GLN A 272 30.44 -37.42 -57.85
C GLN A 272 30.61 -36.41 -56.71
N ASN A 273 29.72 -35.41 -56.67
CA ASN A 273 29.36 -34.77 -55.41
C ASN A 273 28.60 -35.80 -54.59
N ALA A 274 29.29 -36.53 -53.73
CA ALA A 274 28.70 -37.36 -52.70
C ALA A 274 29.47 -37.15 -51.39
N ALA A 275 28.88 -36.30 -50.56
CA ALA A 275 28.83 -36.40 -49.11
C ALA A 275 30.03 -37.05 -48.40
N ASP A 276 31.04 -36.25 -48.04
CA ASP A 276 31.76 -36.45 -46.80
C ASP A 276 30.98 -35.77 -45.67
N GLN A 277 30.05 -36.55 -45.09
CA GLN A 277 29.65 -36.33 -43.71
C GLN A 277 30.73 -36.91 -42.80
N SER A 278 31.56 -36.04 -42.23
CA SER A 278 32.32 -36.37 -41.03
C SER A 278 32.17 -35.27 -40.00
N SER A 279 31.32 -35.58 -39.01
CA SER A 279 31.47 -35.27 -37.58
C SER A 279 31.74 -33.81 -37.18
N SER A 280 30.69 -33.08 -36.79
CA SER A 280 30.72 -32.13 -35.67
C SER A 280 29.38 -31.39 -35.52
N SER A 281 28.36 -32.03 -34.94
CA SER A 281 27.15 -31.30 -34.51
C SER A 281 26.39 -31.99 -33.38
N THR A 282 27.08 -32.57 -32.41
CA THR A 282 26.45 -33.04 -31.16
C THR A 282 26.06 -31.89 -30.22
N ILE A 283 26.68 -30.71 -30.32
CA ILE A 283 26.46 -29.63 -29.35
C ILE A 283 25.19 -28.79 -29.64
N LYS A 284 24.62 -28.85 -30.85
CA LYS A 284 23.43 -28.05 -31.20
C LYS A 284 22.08 -28.75 -30.94
N ARG A 285 22.06 -30.04 -30.59
CA ARG A 285 20.81 -30.76 -30.25
C ARG A 285 20.44 -30.71 -28.77
N ASP A 286 21.43 -30.55 -27.88
CA ASP A 286 21.18 -30.59 -26.43
C ASP A 286 20.51 -29.31 -25.91
N TYR A 287 20.88 -28.13 -26.43
CA TYR A 287 20.21 -26.88 -26.06
C TYR A 287 18.74 -26.81 -26.51
N LEU A 288 18.38 -27.41 -27.64
CA LEU A 288 16.99 -27.43 -28.10
C LEU A 288 16.15 -28.49 -27.38
N THR A 289 16.77 -29.53 -26.81
CA THR A 289 16.06 -30.53 -26.01
C THR A 289 15.89 -30.10 -24.55
N GLU A 290 16.84 -29.39 -23.96
CA GLU A 290 16.67 -28.74 -22.64
C GLU A 290 15.54 -27.69 -22.65
N ILE A 291 15.48 -26.83 -23.69
CA ILE A 291 14.38 -25.86 -23.86
C ILE A 291 13.02 -26.59 -24.01
N ARG A 292 13.00 -27.78 -24.60
CA ARG A 292 11.77 -28.57 -24.80
C ARG A 292 11.39 -29.43 -23.58
N GLN A 293 12.31 -29.72 -22.67
CA GLN A 293 12.01 -30.46 -21.43
C GLN A 293 11.50 -29.55 -20.30
N HIS A 294 11.95 -28.29 -20.24
CA HIS A 294 11.43 -27.31 -19.26
C HIS A 294 10.09 -26.66 -19.64
N SER A 295 9.61 -26.83 -20.88
CA SER A 295 8.29 -26.35 -21.33
C SER A 295 7.15 -27.37 -21.16
N LYS A 296 7.38 -28.49 -20.46
CA LYS A 296 6.35 -29.50 -20.16
C LYS A 296 5.26 -29.05 -19.16
N LYS A 297 5.25 -27.79 -18.72
CA LYS A 297 4.03 -27.19 -18.16
C LYS A 297 3.22 -26.64 -19.33
N LYS A 298 2.13 -27.35 -19.67
CA LYS A 298 1.15 -27.01 -20.72
C LYS A 298 1.04 -25.50 -20.90
N THR A 299 1.69 -24.98 -21.94
CA THR A 299 1.44 -23.62 -22.39
C THR A 299 0.03 -23.61 -22.99
N PRO A 300 -0.87 -22.71 -22.57
CA PRO A 300 -2.21 -22.63 -23.12
C PRO A 300 -2.09 -22.30 -24.61
N GLN A 301 -2.45 -23.27 -25.46
CA GLN A 301 -2.25 -23.20 -26.91
C GLN A 301 -3.39 -22.47 -27.63
N THR A 302 -4.39 -21.96 -26.88
CA THR A 302 -5.51 -21.20 -27.44
C THR A 302 -5.74 -19.88 -26.68
N PRO A 303 -6.18 -18.79 -27.35
CA PRO A 303 -6.50 -17.51 -26.71
C PRO A 303 -7.59 -17.61 -25.62
N ILE A 304 -8.43 -18.64 -25.70
CA ILE A 304 -9.51 -18.91 -24.74
C ILE A 304 -8.94 -19.35 -23.38
N ASP A 305 -7.91 -20.21 -23.37
CA ASP A 305 -7.28 -20.71 -22.14
C ASP A 305 -6.54 -19.61 -21.36
N ILE A 306 -5.96 -18.63 -22.06
CA ILE A 306 -5.28 -17.48 -21.45
C ILE A 306 -6.31 -16.59 -20.71
N LYS A 307 -7.47 -16.38 -21.32
CA LYS A 307 -8.55 -15.59 -20.70
C LYS A 307 -9.12 -16.29 -19.47
N PHE A 308 -9.34 -17.61 -19.53
CA PHE A 308 -9.80 -18.37 -18.37
C PHE A 308 -8.79 -18.41 -17.22
N GLN A 309 -7.49 -18.47 -17.51
CA GLN A 309 -6.45 -18.37 -16.48
C GLN A 309 -6.37 -16.97 -15.86
N ALA A 310 -6.49 -15.91 -16.67
CA ALA A 310 -6.52 -14.53 -16.18
C ALA A 310 -7.75 -14.29 -15.28
N ASP A 311 -8.94 -14.71 -15.72
CA ASP A 311 -10.19 -14.57 -14.96
C ASP A 311 -10.16 -15.37 -13.65
N ARG A 312 -9.45 -16.50 -13.63
CA ARG A 312 -9.26 -17.32 -12.42
C ARG A 312 -8.31 -16.63 -11.44
N LEU A 313 -7.17 -16.13 -11.91
CA LEU A 313 -6.21 -15.38 -11.08
C LEU A 313 -6.82 -14.09 -10.52
N GLU A 314 -7.68 -13.41 -11.29
CA GLU A 314 -8.42 -12.24 -10.82
C GLU A 314 -9.43 -12.58 -9.72
N ARG A 315 -10.12 -13.74 -9.82
CA ARG A 315 -11.01 -14.21 -8.76
C ARG A 315 -10.25 -14.62 -7.51
N GLU A 316 -9.14 -15.33 -7.66
CA GLU A 316 -8.29 -15.74 -6.54
C GLU A 316 -7.67 -14.52 -5.83
N SER A 317 -7.25 -13.49 -6.57
CA SER A 317 -6.73 -12.24 -6.00
C SER A 317 -7.82 -11.42 -5.29
N LYS A 318 -9.03 -11.33 -5.86
CA LYS A 318 -10.18 -10.68 -5.22
C LYS A 318 -10.59 -11.39 -3.92
N GLN A 319 -10.57 -12.72 -3.91
CA GLN A 319 -10.85 -13.51 -2.71
C GLN A 319 -9.75 -13.41 -1.65
N ALA A 320 -8.48 -13.35 -2.06
CA ALA A 320 -7.36 -13.13 -1.15
C ALA A 320 -7.43 -11.72 -0.53
N TYR A 321 -7.74 -10.70 -1.34
CA TYR A 321 -7.91 -9.33 -0.89
C TYR A 321 -9.06 -9.18 0.09
N THR A 322 -10.22 -9.79 -0.17
CA THR A 322 -11.35 -9.75 0.77
C THR A 322 -11.07 -10.50 2.07
N LYS A 323 -10.41 -11.66 2.03
CA LYS A 323 -9.99 -12.38 3.25
C LYS A 323 -8.97 -11.59 4.07
N CYS A 324 -7.96 -10.99 3.43
CA CYS A 324 -6.97 -10.15 4.11
C CYS A 324 -7.59 -8.86 4.66
N LYS A 325 -8.53 -8.25 3.93
CA LYS A 325 -9.27 -7.07 4.39
C LYS A 325 -10.14 -7.39 5.60
N LEU A 326 -10.89 -8.49 5.58
CA LEU A 326 -11.70 -8.93 6.73
C LEU A 326 -10.85 -9.20 7.98
N LYS A 327 -9.66 -9.78 7.81
CA LYS A 327 -8.72 -10.00 8.92
C LYS A 327 -8.13 -8.67 9.43
N GLY A 328 -7.82 -7.74 8.55
CA GLY A 328 -7.38 -6.39 8.92
C GLY A 328 -8.46 -5.60 9.68
N ASP A 329 -9.70 -5.66 9.20
CA ASP A 329 -10.86 -5.00 9.82
C ASP A 329 -11.17 -5.60 11.21
N GLN A 330 -11.03 -6.91 11.38
CA GLN A 330 -11.14 -7.58 12.69
C GLN A 330 -10.08 -7.11 13.68
N LEU A 331 -8.81 -7.07 13.28
CA LEU A 331 -7.71 -6.60 14.14
C LEU A 331 -7.85 -5.12 14.50
N LEU A 332 -8.34 -4.29 13.56
CA LEU A 332 -8.63 -2.88 13.82
C LEU A 332 -9.75 -2.74 14.86
N MET A 333 -10.82 -3.52 14.75
CA MET A 333 -11.93 -3.50 15.72
C MET A 333 -11.52 -3.99 17.10
N GLU A 334 -10.66 -5.02 17.20
CA GLU A 334 -10.08 -5.46 18.48
C GLU A 334 -9.19 -4.38 19.11
N SER A 335 -8.37 -3.69 18.32
CA SER A 335 -7.54 -2.57 18.77
C SER A 335 -8.38 -1.38 19.26
N ILE A 336 -9.47 -1.05 18.55
CA ILE A 336 -10.42 0.00 18.98
C ILE A 336 -11.10 -0.40 20.30
N LYS A 337 -11.55 -1.65 20.44
CA LYS A 337 -12.15 -2.15 21.69
C LYS A 337 -11.17 -2.07 22.87
N GLN A 338 -9.92 -2.50 22.69
CA GLN A 338 -8.89 -2.40 23.72
C GLN A 338 -8.62 -0.95 24.14
N LYS A 339 -8.56 -0.03 23.17
CA LYS A 339 -8.40 1.41 23.45
C LYS A 339 -9.60 2.01 24.17
N MET A 340 -10.82 1.58 23.87
CA MET A 340 -12.01 2.03 24.59
C MET A 340 -12.04 1.55 26.04
N ILE A 341 -11.69 0.29 26.29
CA ILE A 341 -11.59 -0.24 27.67
C ILE A 341 -10.54 0.55 28.49
N LEU A 342 -9.41 0.91 27.86
CA LEU A 342 -8.38 1.76 28.47
C LEU A 342 -8.81 3.22 28.70
N LEU A 343 -9.90 3.68 28.06
CA LEU A 343 -10.47 5.01 28.28
C LEU A 343 -11.60 5.01 29.32
N GLU A 344 -12.19 3.85 29.61
CA GLU A 344 -13.21 3.66 30.65
C GLU A 344 -12.60 3.40 32.04
N LEU A 345 -11.40 2.81 32.09
CA LEU A 345 -10.54 2.71 33.28
C LEU A 345 -9.80 4.04 33.51
#